data_AF-A0A4Y1RUG6-F1
#
_entry.id   AF-A0A4Y1RUG6-F1
#
_cell.length_a   1.000
_cell.length_b   1.000
_cell.length_c   1.000
_cell.angle_alpha   90.00
_cell.angle_beta   90.00
_cell.angle_gamma   90.00
#
_symmetry.space_group_name_H-M   'P 1'
#
loop_
_entity.id
_entity.type
_entity.pdbx_description
1 polymer ?
#
loop_
_entity_poly.entity_id
_entity_poly.type
_entity_poly.pdbx_seq_one_letter_code
_entity_poly.pdbx_strand_id
1 'polypeptide(L)'
;MGYTPGSALGKEGSGQAEPVKIDIRRSRAGIGREDPHKEKRKREEIRTWAERRNEQVMMEEFGSRKKSQWRSRRVVVNFKKAQAALDQLENKEVVPPEKNEEEEEEGGGEEEEEEEEEITEEYESMEALLTHCPGADEDDH
;
A
#
# COMPACT_ATOMS: atom_id res chain seq x y z
N MET A 1 -2.25 44.59 56.63
CA MET A 1 -1.65 44.93 55.32
C MET A 1 -2.64 45.52 54.31
N GLY A 2 -3.91 45.81 54.67
CA GLY A 2 -4.84 46.56 53.80
C GLY A 2 -5.24 45.88 52.49
N TYR A 3 -4.91 44.60 52.31
CA TYR A 3 -5.23 43.83 51.12
C TYR A 3 -6.72 43.47 51.08
N THR A 4 -7.38 43.74 49.94
CA THR A 4 -8.75 43.31 49.66
C THR A 4 -8.72 42.03 48.82
N PRO A 5 -9.32 40.91 49.28
CA PRO A 5 -9.34 39.66 48.53
C PRO A 5 -9.90 39.84 47.12
N GLY A 6 -9.17 39.38 46.11
CA GLY A 6 -9.54 39.51 44.69
C GLY A 6 -9.00 40.77 44.01
N SER A 7 -8.38 41.70 44.75
CA SER A 7 -7.63 42.80 44.15
C SER A 7 -6.23 42.35 43.76
N ALA A 8 -5.78 42.84 42.61
CA ALA A 8 -4.40 42.70 42.21
C ALA A 8 -3.48 43.56 43.10
N LEU A 9 -2.29 43.05 43.41
CA LEU A 9 -1.31 43.75 44.24
C LEU A 9 -0.66 44.91 43.46
N GLY A 10 -0.34 46.02 44.14
CA GLY A 10 0.33 47.18 43.55
C GLY A 10 -0.38 48.50 43.85
N LYS A 11 0.31 49.64 43.68
CA LYS A 11 -0.22 50.99 43.99
C LYS A 11 -1.49 51.34 43.20
N GLU A 12 -1.59 50.86 41.97
CA GLU A 12 -2.72 51.04 41.06
C GLU A 12 -3.55 49.76 40.88
N GLY A 13 -3.27 48.71 41.66
CA GLY A 13 -3.92 47.41 41.50
C GLY A 13 -3.63 46.73 40.15
N SER A 14 -2.46 46.99 39.57
CA SER A 14 -2.08 46.52 38.23
C SER A 14 -1.32 45.19 38.22
N GLY A 15 -1.10 44.56 39.37
CA GLY A 15 -0.43 43.27 39.47
C GLY A 15 -1.25 42.10 38.92
N GLN A 16 -0.62 40.94 38.79
CA GLN A 16 -1.33 39.71 38.44
C GLN A 16 -1.96 39.12 39.70
N ALA A 17 -3.28 38.94 39.68
CA ALA A 17 -4.01 38.32 40.80
C ALA A 17 -3.85 36.79 40.81
N GLU A 18 -3.69 36.18 39.64
CA GLU A 18 -3.50 34.74 39.48
C GLU A 18 -2.01 34.38 39.37
N PRO A 19 -1.57 33.25 39.94
CA PRO A 19 -0.19 32.80 39.78
C PRO A 19 0.13 32.44 38.32
N VAL A 20 1.36 32.73 37.90
CA VAL A 20 1.87 32.34 36.57
C VAL A 20 2.06 30.83 36.52
N LYS A 21 1.54 30.19 35.47
CA LYS A 21 1.78 28.76 35.22
C LYS A 21 3.22 28.56 34.75
N ILE A 22 3.91 27.60 35.35
CA ILE A 22 5.26 27.21 34.98
C ILE A 22 5.24 25.75 34.58
N ASP A 23 5.71 25.45 33.37
CA ASP A 23 5.86 24.08 32.89
C ASP A 23 7.16 23.49 33.45
N ILE A 24 7.03 22.71 34.52
CA ILE A 24 8.16 22.02 35.14
C ILE A 24 8.47 20.75 34.34
N ARG A 25 9.56 20.79 33.56
CA ARG A 25 10.07 19.59 32.88
C ARG A 25 10.69 18.65 33.90
N ARG A 26 10.26 17.39 33.90
CA ARG A 26 10.76 16.35 34.82
C ARG A 26 12.11 15.76 34.40
N SER A 27 12.54 15.98 33.15
CA SER A 27 13.77 15.41 32.60
C SER A 27 14.88 16.46 32.45
N ARG A 28 16.14 16.01 32.44
CA ARG A 28 17.34 16.84 32.19
C ARG A 28 17.62 17.01 30.68
N ALA A 29 16.65 16.72 29.82
CA ALA A 29 16.84 16.83 28.38
C ALA A 29 16.98 18.30 27.95
N GLY A 30 17.77 18.53 26.90
CA GLY A 30 17.93 19.86 26.32
C GLY A 30 16.59 20.55 25.99
N ILE A 31 16.59 21.87 26.03
CA ILE A 31 15.45 22.69 25.60
C ILE A 31 15.20 22.39 24.12
N GLY A 32 13.93 22.20 23.73
CA GLY A 32 13.53 21.84 22.36
C GLY A 32 13.46 20.34 22.07
N ARG A 33 13.94 19.47 22.98
CA ARG A 33 13.75 18.02 22.83
C ARG A 33 12.35 17.61 23.30
N GLU A 34 11.61 16.96 22.41
CA GLU A 34 10.30 16.38 22.71
C GLU A 34 10.41 15.29 23.79
N ASP A 35 9.31 15.03 24.50
CA ASP A 35 9.24 13.92 25.44
C ASP A 35 9.49 12.59 24.70
N PRO A 36 10.23 11.62 25.28
CA PRO A 36 10.56 10.37 24.59
C PRO A 36 9.35 9.60 24.03
N HIS A 37 8.19 9.72 24.69
CA HIS A 37 6.95 9.10 24.21
C HIS A 37 6.40 9.76 22.95
N LYS A 38 6.47 11.10 22.85
CA LYS A 38 6.03 11.85 21.66
C LYS A 38 6.95 11.54 20.48
N GLU A 39 8.26 11.51 20.73
CA GLU A 39 9.27 11.17 19.73
C GLU A 39 9.08 9.74 19.19
N LYS A 40 8.79 8.77 20.07
CA LYS A 40 8.47 7.38 19.68
C LYS A 40 7.23 7.30 18.80
N ARG A 41 6.12 7.91 19.22
CA ARG A 41 4.87 7.89 18.45
C ARG A 41 5.06 8.49 17.05
N LYS A 42 5.74 9.62 16.95
CA LYS A 42 6.07 10.26 15.67
C LYS A 42 6.92 9.36 14.77
N ARG A 43 7.87 8.63 15.36
CA ARG A 43 8.71 7.69 14.61
C ARG A 43 7.91 6.50 14.07
N GLU A 44 6.95 5.99 14.82
CA GLU A 44 6.05 4.92 14.40
C GLU A 44 5.09 5.39 13.30
N GLU A 45 4.52 6.60 13.42
CA GLU A 45 3.70 7.22 12.37
C GLU A 45 4.47 7.35 11.05
N ILE A 46 5.73 7.80 11.09
CA ILE A 46 6.59 7.89 9.90
C ILE A 46 6.85 6.50 9.30
N ARG A 47 7.09 5.49 10.15
CA ARG A 47 7.35 4.12 9.69
C ARG A 47 6.14 3.53 8.98
N THR A 48 4.97 3.57 9.61
CA THR A 48 3.72 3.05 9.01
C THR A 48 3.30 3.80 7.75
N TRP A 49 3.60 5.10 7.65
CA TRP A 49 3.40 5.84 6.42
C TRP A 49 4.35 5.38 5.30
N ALA A 50 5.62 5.15 5.63
CA ALA A 50 6.60 4.65 4.67
C ALA A 50 6.26 3.23 4.20
N GLU A 51 5.83 2.35 5.09
CA GLU A 51 5.38 0.98 4.78
C GLU A 51 4.21 1.00 3.80
N ARG A 52 3.15 1.77 4.10
CA ARG A 52 2.00 1.92 3.18
C ARG A 52 2.38 2.48 1.82
N ARG A 53 3.33 3.42 1.78
CA ARG A 53 3.83 3.96 0.52
C ARG A 53 4.58 2.90 -0.29
N ASN A 54 5.44 2.12 0.37
CA ASN A 54 6.17 1.05 -0.30
C ASN A 54 5.22 -0.02 -0.85
N GLU A 55 4.19 -0.38 -0.08
CA GLU A 55 3.15 -1.32 -0.51
C GLU A 55 2.43 -0.82 -1.78
N GLN A 56 2.00 0.45 -1.79
CA GLN A 56 1.37 1.07 -2.97
C GLN A 56 2.27 1.03 -4.20
N VAL A 57 3.54 1.41 -4.06
CA VAL A 57 4.51 1.38 -5.17
C VAL A 57 4.71 -0.05 -5.68
N MET A 58 4.86 -1.02 -4.79
CA MET A 58 5.04 -2.42 -5.16
C MET A 58 3.83 -2.99 -5.90
N MET A 59 2.62 -2.62 -5.49
CA MET A 59 1.36 -3.03 -6.14
C MET A 59 1.21 -2.40 -7.52
N GLU A 60 1.53 -1.11 -7.68
CA GLU A 60 1.51 -0.41 -8.97
C GLU A 60 2.51 -1.02 -9.97
N GLU A 61 3.72 -1.35 -9.52
CA GLU A 61 4.75 -2.01 -10.34
C GLU A 61 4.29 -3.40 -10.79
N PHE A 62 3.68 -4.18 -9.90
CA PHE A 62 3.16 -5.52 -10.22
C PHE A 62 2.06 -5.46 -11.30
N GLY A 63 1.06 -4.60 -11.12
CA GLY A 63 -0.02 -4.43 -12.07
C GLY A 63 0.48 -3.98 -13.45
N SER A 64 1.42 -3.03 -13.47
CA SER A 64 2.05 -2.55 -14.71
C SER A 64 2.81 -3.65 -15.44
N ARG A 65 3.56 -4.47 -14.70
CA ARG A 65 4.31 -5.61 -15.25
C ARG A 65 3.39 -6.64 -15.89
N LYS A 66 2.31 -7.03 -15.20
CA LYS A 66 1.33 -7.97 -15.76
C LYS A 66 0.69 -7.39 -17.02
N LYS A 67 0.17 -6.15 -16.98
CA LYS A 67 -0.41 -5.49 -18.17
C LYS A 67 0.55 -5.48 -19.37
N SER A 68 1.84 -5.21 -19.14
CA SER A 68 2.85 -5.24 -20.21
C SER A 68 3.05 -6.65 -20.80
N GLN A 69 3.10 -7.68 -19.96
CA GLN A 69 3.23 -9.07 -20.42
C GLN A 69 2.03 -9.50 -21.27
N TRP A 70 0.83 -9.17 -20.85
CA TRP A 70 -0.41 -9.49 -21.57
C TRP A 70 -0.45 -8.80 -22.93
N ARG A 71 -0.07 -7.52 -23.00
CA ARG A 71 0.07 -6.78 -24.27
C ARG A 71 1.07 -7.45 -25.21
N SER A 72 2.23 -7.87 -24.70
CA SER A 72 3.24 -8.56 -25.51
C SER A 72 2.72 -9.92 -26.02
N ARG A 73 2.05 -10.70 -25.17
CA ARG A 73 1.49 -12.01 -25.53
C ARG A 73 0.41 -11.87 -26.61
N ARG A 74 -0.49 -10.88 -26.49
CA ARG A 74 -1.49 -10.55 -27.53
C ARG A 74 -0.87 -10.23 -28.88
N VAL A 75 0.23 -9.46 -28.93
CA VAL A 75 0.91 -9.13 -30.19
C VAL A 75 1.41 -10.39 -30.89
N VAL A 76 2.01 -11.33 -30.14
CA VAL A 76 2.52 -12.60 -30.71
C VAL A 76 1.39 -13.46 -31.25
N VAL A 77 0.29 -13.60 -30.50
CA VAL A 77 -0.88 -14.38 -30.92
C VAL A 77 -1.49 -13.78 -32.20
N ASN A 78 -1.71 -12.46 -32.23
CA ASN A 78 -2.26 -11.78 -33.40
C ASN A 78 -1.35 -11.92 -34.63
N PHE A 79 -0.02 -11.84 -34.45
CA PHE A 79 0.92 -12.06 -35.53
C PHE A 79 0.82 -13.48 -36.10
N LYS A 80 0.82 -14.51 -35.25
CA LYS A 80 0.68 -15.91 -35.67
C LYS A 80 -0.63 -16.15 -36.41
N LYS A 81 -1.74 -15.56 -35.93
CA LYS A 81 -3.06 -15.65 -36.58
C LYS A 81 -3.05 -15.00 -37.97
N ALA A 82 -2.47 -13.81 -38.10
CA ALA A 82 -2.33 -13.14 -39.38
C ALA A 82 -1.43 -13.92 -40.35
N GLN A 83 -0.35 -14.52 -39.85
CA GLN A 83 0.55 -15.36 -40.63
C GLN A 83 -0.18 -16.60 -41.18
N ALA A 84 -0.94 -17.32 -40.33
CA ALA A 84 -1.73 -18.47 -40.76
C ALA A 84 -2.77 -18.09 -41.83
N ALA A 85 -3.44 -16.94 -41.69
CA ALA A 85 -4.38 -16.45 -42.70
C ALA A 85 -3.70 -16.12 -44.04
N LEU A 86 -2.48 -15.55 -44.01
CA LEU A 86 -1.70 -15.30 -45.23
C LEU A 86 -1.28 -16.60 -45.91
N ASP A 87 -0.81 -17.59 -45.15
CA ASP A 87 -0.40 -18.88 -45.71
C ASP A 87 -1.58 -19.61 -46.39
N GLN A 88 -2.80 -19.48 -45.84
CA GLN A 88 -4.04 -19.96 -46.47
C GLN A 88 -4.32 -19.25 -47.80
N LEU A 89 -4.17 -17.92 -47.86
CA LEU A 89 -4.42 -17.13 -49.07
C LEU A 89 -3.37 -17.38 -50.16
N GLU A 90 -2.13 -17.64 -49.75
CA GLU A 90 -1.01 -17.91 -50.66
C GLU A 90 -1.09 -19.32 -51.29
N ASN A 91 -2.10 -20.13 -50.94
CA ASN A 91 -2.27 -21.52 -51.39
C ASN A 91 -0.99 -22.35 -51.21
N LYS A 92 -0.16 -22.02 -50.23
CA LYS A 92 0.91 -22.91 -49.78
C LYS A 92 0.19 -24.16 -49.26
N GLU A 93 0.62 -25.35 -49.70
CA GLU A 93 0.09 -26.60 -49.19
C GLU A 93 0.05 -26.55 -47.66
N VAL A 94 -1.17 -26.57 -47.12
CA VAL A 94 -1.40 -26.73 -45.69
C VAL A 94 -1.03 -28.17 -45.37
N VAL A 95 0.26 -28.42 -45.15
CA VAL A 95 0.69 -29.64 -44.46
C VAL A 95 0.07 -29.53 -43.07
N PRO A 96 -0.83 -30.44 -42.68
CA PRO A 96 -1.43 -30.38 -41.35
C PRO A 96 -0.27 -30.44 -40.34
N PRO A 97 -0.15 -29.45 -39.45
CA PRO A 97 0.85 -29.55 -38.39
C PRO A 97 0.55 -30.84 -37.62
N GLU A 98 1.58 -31.66 -37.40
CA GLU A 98 1.51 -32.71 -36.38
C GLU A 98 1.08 -32.01 -35.09
N LYS A 99 -0.12 -32.31 -34.61
CA LYS A 99 -0.59 -31.89 -33.29
C LYS A 99 0.38 -32.48 -32.29
N ASN A 100 1.42 -31.73 -31.94
CA ASN A 100 2.14 -31.97 -30.70
C ASN A 100 1.10 -31.71 -29.61
N GLU A 101 0.79 -32.75 -28.82
CA GLU A 101 -0.19 -32.72 -27.73
C GLU A 101 0.11 -31.62 -26.69
N GLU A 102 1.29 -31.01 -26.75
CA GLU A 102 1.70 -29.84 -25.95
C GLU A 102 1.12 -28.50 -26.46
N GLU A 103 0.70 -28.38 -27.73
CA GLU A 103 0.09 -27.15 -28.28
C GLU A 103 -1.45 -27.16 -28.19
N GLU A 104 -2.08 -28.31 -27.96
CA GLU A 104 -3.55 -28.39 -27.77
C GLU A 104 -4.01 -27.90 -26.39
N GLU A 105 -3.13 -27.83 -25.40
CA GLU A 105 -3.50 -27.27 -24.08
C GLU A 105 -3.56 -25.73 -24.09
N GLU A 106 -2.90 -25.06 -25.05
CA GLU A 106 -2.95 -23.58 -25.21
C GLU A 106 -3.83 -23.13 -26.40
N GLY A 107 -4.53 -24.05 -27.07
CA GLY A 107 -5.14 -23.84 -28.37
C GLY A 107 -6.55 -24.42 -28.51
N GLY A 108 -7.47 -24.12 -27.59
CA GLY A 108 -8.88 -24.49 -27.71
C GLY A 108 -9.79 -23.41 -27.14
N GLY A 109 -10.43 -22.62 -28.02
CA GLY A 109 -11.42 -21.62 -27.65
C GLY A 109 -11.66 -20.58 -28.73
N GLU A 110 -12.35 -20.97 -29.80
CA GLU A 110 -13.11 -20.01 -30.61
C GLU A 110 -14.27 -19.48 -29.75
N GLU A 111 -14.48 -18.17 -29.73
CA GLU A 111 -15.60 -17.45 -29.06
C GLU A 111 -15.55 -17.30 -27.52
N GLU A 112 -14.47 -16.73 -26.98
CA GLU A 112 -14.56 -15.92 -25.74
C GLU A 112 -14.14 -14.46 -26.08
N GLU A 113 -15.02 -13.76 -26.80
CA GLU A 113 -15.07 -12.30 -26.68
C GLU A 113 -15.73 -11.97 -25.33
N GLU A 114 -15.05 -11.11 -24.57
CA GLU A 114 -15.58 -10.40 -23.39
C GLU A 114 -15.83 -11.19 -22.10
N GLU A 115 -14.81 -11.89 -21.59
CA GLU A 115 -14.55 -11.76 -20.17
C GLU A 115 -13.20 -11.05 -20.01
N GLU A 116 -13.25 -9.72 -19.90
CA GLU A 116 -12.30 -9.10 -18.98
C GLU A 116 -12.56 -9.80 -17.65
N GLU A 117 -11.78 -10.84 -17.32
CA GLU A 117 -11.57 -11.20 -15.94
C GLU A 117 -11.00 -9.93 -15.30
N GLU A 118 -11.92 -9.10 -14.81
CA GLU A 118 -11.62 -8.07 -13.84
C GLU A 118 -10.79 -8.80 -12.81
N ILE A 119 -9.52 -8.40 -12.68
CA ILE A 119 -8.69 -8.84 -11.58
C ILE A 119 -9.36 -8.23 -10.36
N THR A 120 -10.43 -8.86 -9.88
CA THR A 120 -11.01 -8.62 -8.59
C THR A 120 -9.91 -9.08 -7.66
N GLU A 121 -9.31 -8.10 -7.01
CA GLU A 121 -8.41 -8.34 -5.91
C GLU A 121 -9.24 -8.98 -4.77
N GLU A 122 -9.66 -10.23 -4.93
CA GLU A 122 -10.01 -11.12 -3.81
C GLU A 122 -8.71 -11.45 -3.07
N TYR A 123 -8.10 -10.42 -2.49
CA TYR A 123 -7.37 -10.63 -1.26
C TYR A 123 -8.43 -11.02 -0.25
N GLU A 124 -8.34 -12.24 0.29
CA GLU A 124 -8.89 -12.55 1.61
C GLU A 124 -8.65 -11.32 2.47
N SER A 125 -9.73 -10.73 2.98
CA SER A 125 -9.75 -9.38 3.52
C SER A 125 -8.53 -9.12 4.43
N MET A 126 -8.05 -7.88 4.49
CA MET A 126 -6.95 -7.49 5.39
C MET A 126 -7.17 -7.97 6.86
N GLU A 127 -8.43 -8.22 7.22
CA GLU A 127 -8.88 -8.91 8.44
C GLU A 127 -8.42 -10.39 8.54
N ALA A 128 -8.52 -11.20 7.48
CA ALA A 128 -8.11 -12.60 7.45
C ALA A 128 -6.58 -12.78 7.56
N LEU A 129 -5.79 -11.84 7.05
CA LEU A 129 -4.33 -11.85 7.23
C LEU A 129 -3.91 -11.45 8.65
N LEU A 130 -4.72 -10.64 9.34
CA LEU A 130 -4.51 -10.29 10.74
C LEU A 130 -4.88 -11.44 11.71
N THR A 131 -5.82 -12.31 11.34
CA THR A 131 -6.25 -13.44 12.18
C THR A 131 -5.31 -14.63 12.16
N HIS A 132 -4.37 -14.69 11.21
CA HIS A 132 -3.40 -15.78 11.07
C HIS A 132 -1.98 -15.45 11.53
N CYS A 133 -1.76 -14.36 12.29
CA CYS A 133 -0.48 -14.07 12.91
C CYS A 133 -0.11 -15.17 13.94
N PRO A 134 0.83 -16.09 13.64
CA PRO A 134 1.27 -17.09 14.60
C PRO A 134 2.32 -16.41 15.48
N GLY A 135 1.91 -15.87 16.63
CA GLY A 135 2.87 -15.26 17.55
C GLY A 135 2.32 -14.38 18.69
N ALA A 136 1.02 -14.42 18.99
CA ALA A 136 0.47 -13.70 20.15
C ALA A 136 0.39 -14.54 21.44
N ASP A 137 0.75 -15.82 21.39
CA ASP A 137 0.66 -16.76 22.52
C ASP A 137 2.03 -17.44 22.82
N GLU A 138 3.10 -16.67 22.97
CA GLU A 138 4.28 -17.15 23.73
C GLU A 138 4.48 -16.26 24.97
N ASP A 139 3.70 -16.64 25.98
CA ASP A 139 3.92 -16.63 27.42
C ASP A 139 4.98 -15.71 28.07
N ASP A 140 4.49 -15.00 29.09
CA ASP A 140 5.12 -14.63 30.38
C ASP A 140 6.57 -15.13 30.62
N HIS A 141 7.49 -14.19 30.84
CA HIS A 141 8.47 -14.21 31.94
C HIS A 141 9.15 -12.86 32.18
#